data_AF-X1CF93-F1
#
_entry.id   AF-X1CF93-F1
#
_cell.length_a   1.000
_cell.length_b   1.000
_cell.length_c   1.000
_cell.angle_alpha   90.00
_cell.angle_beta   90.00
_cell.angle_gamma   90.00
#
_symmetry.space_group_name_H-M   'P 1'
#
loop_
_entity.id
_entity.type
_entity.pdbx_description
1 polymer ?
#
loop_
_entity_poly.entity_id
_entity_poly.type
_entity_poly.pdbx_seq_one_letter_code
_entity_poly.pdbx_strand_id
1 'polypeptide(L)'
;MQMAFVSFSCKRETQIRGVELEVSFSEATLSDDLITDIQYRWKTKKDFEEVKEDLNAYVHFWHRYNLLFYDNHSPEIPTSQWEPEREYAYSRRIYIPTFIDRFGPAFKGED
;
A
#
# COMPACT_ATOMS: atom_id res chain seq x y z
N MET A 1 -28.58 -37.92 14.59
CA MET A 1 -27.31 -37.27 14.99
C MET A 1 -26.79 -36.53 13.77
N GLN A 2 -27.07 -35.23 13.67
CA GLN A 2 -26.73 -34.38 12.52
C GLN A 2 -25.29 -33.92 12.65
N MET A 3 -24.43 -34.32 11.71
CA MET A 3 -23.04 -33.90 11.64
C MET A 3 -22.99 -32.59 10.85
N ALA A 4 -22.80 -31.48 11.54
CA ALA A 4 -22.55 -30.19 10.91
C ALA A 4 -21.06 -30.11 10.52
N PHE A 5 -20.77 -30.15 9.22
CA PHE A 5 -19.47 -29.79 8.68
C PHE A 5 -19.37 -28.27 8.65
N VAL A 6 -18.66 -27.69 9.61
CA VAL A 6 -18.27 -26.28 9.57
C VAL A 6 -17.03 -26.19 8.68
N SER A 7 -17.24 -25.93 7.40
CA SER A 7 -16.17 -25.60 6.47
C SER A 7 -15.68 -24.18 6.74
N PHE A 8 -14.60 -24.05 7.49
CA PHE A 8 -13.78 -22.84 7.52
C PHE A 8 -13.12 -22.66 6.15
N SER A 9 -13.84 -22.02 5.24
CA SER A 9 -13.24 -21.54 3.99
C SER A 9 -12.26 -20.43 4.35
N CYS A 10 -10.96 -20.73 4.37
CA CYS A 10 -9.93 -19.70 4.24
C CYS A 10 -10.30 -18.82 3.04
N LYS A 11 -10.67 -17.56 3.30
CA LYS A 11 -10.92 -16.59 2.25
C LYS A 11 -9.62 -16.46 1.45
N ARG A 12 -9.63 -16.96 0.22
CA ARG A 12 -8.59 -16.73 -0.77
C ARG A 12 -8.39 -15.21 -0.87
N GLU A 13 -7.15 -14.78 -0.86
CA GLU A 13 -6.74 -13.37 -0.97
C GLU A 13 -7.53 -12.71 -2.12
N THR A 14 -8.53 -11.91 -1.76
CA THR A 14 -9.43 -11.29 -2.73
C THR A 14 -8.69 -10.12 -3.35
N GLN A 15 -8.11 -10.36 -4.52
CA GLN A 15 -7.63 -9.28 -5.37
C GLN A 15 -8.84 -8.41 -5.72
N ILE A 16 -8.87 -7.18 -5.20
CA ILE A 16 -9.94 -6.23 -5.50
C ILE A 16 -9.81 -5.88 -6.99
N ARG A 17 -10.86 -6.18 -7.75
CA ARG A 17 -10.89 -5.96 -9.18
C ARG A 17 -11.09 -4.48 -9.49
N GLY A 18 -10.43 -3.98 -10.54
CA GLY A 18 -10.69 -2.66 -11.08
C GLY A 18 -10.14 -1.51 -10.23
N VAL A 19 -9.08 -1.71 -9.46
CA VAL A 19 -8.38 -0.65 -8.70
C VAL A 19 -6.97 -0.45 -9.24
N GLU A 20 -6.57 0.80 -9.41
CA GLU A 20 -5.19 1.21 -9.69
C GLU A 20 -4.68 2.11 -8.56
N LEU A 21 -3.39 1.96 -8.23
CA LEU A 21 -2.69 2.78 -7.25
C LEU A 21 -1.55 3.52 -7.93
N GLU A 22 -1.54 4.83 -7.75
CA GLU A 22 -0.41 5.70 -8.07
C GLU A 22 0.12 6.28 -6.75
N VAL A 23 1.44 6.22 -6.58
CA VAL A 23 2.14 6.70 -5.39
C VAL A 23 3.21 7.69 -5.81
N SER A 24 3.25 8.85 -5.17
CA SER A 24 4.33 9.83 -5.31
C SER A 24 4.85 10.27 -3.95
N PHE A 25 6.02 10.91 -3.95
CA PHE A 25 6.62 11.51 -2.77
C PHE A 25 6.89 12.98 -3.06
N SER A 26 6.87 13.80 -2.01
CA SER A 26 7.22 15.22 -2.12
C SER A 26 8.70 15.46 -2.45
N GLU A 27 9.59 14.57 -2.01
CA GLU A 27 11.02 14.69 -2.33
C GLU A 27 11.33 14.18 -3.74
N ALA A 28 12.17 14.92 -4.46
CA ALA A 28 12.67 14.51 -5.77
C ALA A 28 13.60 13.29 -5.70
N THR A 29 14.35 13.16 -4.60
CA THR A 29 15.25 12.05 -4.32
C THR A 29 14.91 11.46 -2.96
N LEU A 30 14.65 10.16 -2.90
CA LEU A 30 14.41 9.45 -1.65
C LEU A 30 15.72 8.95 -1.06
N SER A 31 15.92 9.23 0.23
CA SER A 31 16.98 8.66 1.05
C SER A 31 16.40 7.98 2.27
N ASP A 32 17.27 7.38 3.07
CA ASP A 32 16.94 6.92 4.39
C ASP A 32 17.04 8.07 5.42
N ASP A 33 16.55 7.82 6.64
CA ASP A 33 16.41 8.82 7.71
C ASP A 33 15.70 10.11 7.26
N LEU A 34 14.63 9.95 6.48
CA LEU A 34 13.95 11.05 5.79
C LEU A 34 12.51 11.19 6.27
N ILE A 35 12.13 12.38 6.72
CA ILE A 35 10.72 12.76 6.91
C ILE A 35 10.23 13.35 5.59
N THR A 36 9.16 12.79 5.03
CA THR A 36 8.56 13.26 3.78
C THR A 36 7.05 13.08 3.79
N ASP A 37 6.37 13.65 2.80
CA ASP A 37 4.96 13.41 2.54
C ASP A 37 4.82 12.48 1.33
N ILE A 38 4.07 11.41 1.51
CA ILE A 38 3.66 10.48 0.45
C ILE A 38 2.25 10.84 -0.01
N GLN A 39 2.01 10.84 -1.32
CA GLN A 39 0.69 11.02 -1.90
C GLN A 39 0.21 9.71 -2.51
N TYR A 40 -0.98 9.29 -2.10
CA TYR A 40 -1.69 8.16 -2.66
C TYR A 40 -2.80 8.65 -3.56
N ARG A 41 -2.91 8.06 -4.74
CA ARG A 41 -4.02 8.28 -5.67
C ARG A 41 -4.55 6.93 -6.14
N TRP A 42 -5.74 6.61 -5.67
CA TRP A 42 -6.47 5.41 -6.05
C TRP A 42 -7.46 5.73 -7.15
N LYS A 43 -7.49 4.95 -8.22
CA LYS A 43 -8.44 5.08 -9.33
C LYS A 43 -9.26 3.81 -9.44
N THR A 44 -10.58 3.93 -9.41
CA THR A 44 -11.49 2.82 -9.65
C THR A 44 -11.91 2.80 -11.12
N LYS A 45 -11.89 1.62 -11.74
CA LYS A 45 -12.32 1.39 -13.12
C LYS A 45 -13.82 1.15 -13.19
N LYS A 46 -14.36 1.13 -14.40
CA LYS A 46 -15.75 0.76 -14.66
C LYS A 46 -16.11 -0.65 -14.16
N ASP A 47 -15.16 -1.58 -14.14
CA ASP A 47 -15.35 -2.93 -13.63
C ASP A 47 -14.90 -3.10 -12.17
N PHE A 48 -14.76 -2.00 -11.43
CA PHE A 48 -14.51 -2.01 -10.00
C PHE A 48 -15.64 -2.71 -9.26
N GLU A 49 -15.30 -3.71 -8.46
CA GLU A 49 -16.25 -4.40 -7.60
C GLU A 49 -16.28 -3.69 -6.24
N GLU A 50 -17.43 -3.06 -5.94
CA GLU A 50 -17.61 -2.32 -4.69
C GLU A 50 -17.34 -3.20 -3.48
N VAL A 51 -16.51 -2.66 -2.59
CA VAL A 51 -16.19 -3.31 -1.32
C VAL A 51 -17.25 -2.91 -0.31
N LYS A 52 -17.76 -3.87 0.47
CA LYS A 52 -18.82 -3.61 1.47
C LYS A 52 -18.30 -3.38 2.89
N GLU A 53 -16.98 -3.35 3.05
CA GLU A 53 -16.29 -3.19 4.32
C GLU A 53 -15.14 -2.20 4.18
N ASP A 54 -14.73 -1.64 5.31
CA ASP A 54 -13.60 -0.72 5.38
C ASP A 54 -12.30 -1.51 5.47
N LEU A 55 -11.54 -1.50 4.38
CA LEU A 55 -10.27 -2.19 4.23
C LEU A 55 -9.10 -1.26 4.55
N ASN A 56 -8.00 -1.86 4.99
CA ASN A 56 -6.73 -1.17 5.16
C ASN A 56 -5.88 -1.31 3.89
N ALA A 57 -5.16 -0.25 3.56
CA ALA A 57 -4.08 -0.29 2.59
C ALA A 57 -2.81 -0.82 3.26
N TYR A 58 -2.22 -1.86 2.68
CA TYR A 58 -0.93 -2.41 3.08
C TYR A 58 0.10 -2.10 1.98
N VAL A 59 0.94 -1.10 2.21
CA VAL A 59 1.89 -0.60 1.20
C VAL A 59 3.30 -0.92 1.66
N HIS A 60 4.02 -1.71 0.87
CA HIS A 60 5.37 -2.15 1.17
C HIS A 60 6.35 -1.63 0.11
N PHE A 61 7.40 -0.94 0.57
CA PHE A 61 8.46 -0.43 -0.29
C PHE A 61 9.66 -1.36 -0.25
N TRP A 62 9.90 -2.05 -1.36
CA TRP A 62 10.97 -3.03 -1.50
C TRP A 62 12.08 -2.50 -2.39
N HIS A 63 13.32 -2.82 -2.02
CA HIS A 63 14.44 -2.80 -2.96
C HIS A 63 14.96 -4.22 -3.14
N ARG A 64 14.72 -4.79 -4.33
CA ARG A 64 14.97 -6.21 -4.63
C ARG A 64 14.24 -7.13 -3.65
N TYR A 65 14.96 -7.73 -2.70
CA TYR A 65 14.42 -8.66 -1.70
C TYR A 65 14.33 -8.07 -0.29
N ASN A 66 14.75 -6.81 -0.12
CA ASN A 66 14.75 -6.15 1.18
C ASN A 66 13.53 -5.24 1.30
N LEU A 67 12.73 -5.46 2.33
CA LEU A 67 11.70 -4.51 2.74
C LEU A 67 12.40 -3.31 3.36
N LEU A 68 12.26 -2.14 2.74
CA LEU A 68 12.86 -0.90 3.25
C LEU A 68 11.99 -0.30 4.35
N PHE A 69 10.70 -0.11 4.04
CA PHE A 69 9.69 0.37 4.97
C PHE A 69 8.29 0.02 4.47
N TYR A 70 7.30 0.27 5.32
CA TYR A 70 5.89 0.07 5.02
C TYR A 70 5.06 1.25 5.56
N ASP A 71 3.93 1.51 4.92
CA ASP A 71 2.93 2.47 5.38
C ASP A 71 1.57 1.79 5.35
N ASN A 72 1.28 1.05 6.42
CA ASN A 72 -0.01 0.38 6.59
C ASN A 72 -0.99 1.36 7.24
N HIS A 73 -2.11 1.58 6.59
CA HIS A 73 -3.06 2.60 7.02
C HIS A 73 -4.48 2.33 6.53
N SER A 74 -5.44 2.99 7.18
CA SER A 74 -6.80 3.12 6.64
C SER A 74 -6.83 4.30 5.67
N PRO A 75 -7.35 4.14 4.43
CA PRO A 75 -7.59 5.27 3.53
C PRO A 75 -8.48 6.33 4.19
N GLU A 76 -8.27 7.61 3.84
CA GLU A 76 -9.06 8.70 4.43
C GLU A 76 -10.56 8.60 4.11
N ILE A 77 -10.88 8.20 2.88
CA ILE A 77 -12.24 7.84 2.47
C ILE A 77 -12.36 6.32 2.62
N PRO A 78 -13.23 5.81 3.50
CA PRO A 78 -13.37 4.38 3.73
C PRO A 78 -13.73 3.64 2.44
N THR A 79 -13.14 2.46 2.22
CA THR A 79 -13.32 1.70 0.98
C THR A 79 -14.76 1.23 0.76
N SER A 80 -15.57 1.15 1.83
CA SER A 80 -17.01 0.90 1.72
C SER A 80 -17.78 1.99 0.98
N GLN A 81 -17.17 3.17 0.81
CA GLN A 81 -17.75 4.32 0.13
C GLN A 81 -17.15 4.52 -1.27
N TRP A 82 -16.33 3.57 -1.75
CA TRP A 82 -15.73 3.67 -3.07
C TRP A 82 -16.73 3.27 -4.15
N GLU A 83 -16.82 4.10 -5.18
CA GLU A 83 -17.68 3.90 -6.35
C GLU A 83 -16.81 3.62 -7.59
N PRO A 84 -17.33 2.95 -8.63
CA PRO A 84 -16.65 2.83 -9.92
C PRO A 84 -16.38 4.19 -10.59
N GLU A 85 -15.33 4.27 -11.39
CA GLU A 85 -14.96 5.46 -12.19
C GLU A 85 -14.71 6.73 -11.35
N ARG A 86 -14.14 6.55 -10.15
CA ARG A 86 -13.76 7.61 -9.22
C ARG A 86 -12.26 7.64 -8.96
N GLU A 87 -11.84 8.76 -8.38
CA GLU A 87 -10.49 8.96 -7.89
C GLU A 87 -10.53 9.36 -6.41
N TYR A 88 -9.70 8.71 -5.60
CA TYR A 88 -9.53 8.97 -4.17
C TYR A 88 -8.06 9.31 -3.92
N ALA A 89 -7.79 10.55 -3.50
CA ALA A 89 -6.44 11.03 -3.28
C ALA A 89 -6.27 11.56 -1.85
N TYR A 90 -5.15 11.25 -1.23
CA TYR A 90 -4.80 11.74 0.11
C TYR A 90 -3.29 11.75 0.31
N SER A 91 -2.83 12.51 1.30
CA SER A 91 -1.40 12.62 1.65
C SER A 91 -1.15 12.12 3.06
N ARG A 92 -0.01 11.50 3.30
CA ARG A 92 0.41 11.08 4.64
C ARG A 92 1.84 11.57 4.89
N ARG A 93 2.10 12.08 6.09
CA ARG A 93 3.46 12.34 6.54
C ARG A 93 4.07 11.06 7.08
N ILE A 94 5.22 10.68 6.55
CA ILE A 94 5.91 9.43 6.92
C ILE A 94 7.37 9.71 7.27
N TYR A 95 7.96 8.74 7.97
CA TYR A 95 9.39 8.66 8.20
C TYR A 95 9.94 7.41 7.50
N ILE A 96 10.93 7.61 6.64
CA ILE A 96 11.69 6.55 6.01
C ILE A 96 12.87 6.22 6.94
N PRO A 97 12.94 5.01 7.52
CA PRO A 97 13.98 4.64 8.47
C PRO A 97 15.34 4.51 7.79
N THR A 98 16.41 4.56 8.59
CA THR A 98 17.77 4.23 8.13
C THR A 98 17.84 2.80 7.58
N PHE A 99 18.31 2.66 6.34
CA PHE A 99 18.53 1.35 5.69
C PHE A 99 19.77 1.34 4.78
N ILE A 100 20.38 2.50 4.52
CA ILE A 100 21.60 2.60 3.73
C ILE A 100 22.78 2.35 4.66
N ASP A 101 23.36 1.15 4.55
CA ASP A 101 24.64 0.88 5.18
C ASP A 101 25.77 1.35 4.26
N ARG A 102 26.32 2.54 4.56
CA ARG A 102 27.46 3.13 3.82
C ARG A 102 28.74 2.27 3.85
N PHE A 103 28.81 1.28 4.74
CA PHE A 103 29.92 0.33 4.82
C PHE A 103 29.54 -1.06 4.31
N GLY A 104 28.28 -1.23 3.87
CA GLY A 104 27.75 -2.48 3.38
C GLY A 104 28.27 -2.79 1.97
N PRO A 105 28.50 -4.07 1.63
CA PRO A 105 29.00 -4.47 0.30
C PRO A 105 28.03 -4.14 -0.85
N ALA A 106 26.77 -3.80 -0.54
CA ALA A 106 25.77 -3.39 -1.51
C ALA A 106 25.83 -1.88 -1.83
N PHE A 107 26.49 -1.08 -1.00
CA PHE A 107 26.64 0.36 -1.22
C PHE A 107 27.79 0.61 -2.19
N LYS A 108 27.48 1.06 -3.40
CA LYS A 108 28.51 1.34 -4.41
C LYS A 108 29.15 2.72 -4.27
N GLY A 109 28.49 3.68 -3.62
CA GLY A 109 29.05 5.00 -3.34
C GLY A 109 29.63 5.73 -4.56
N GLU A 110 29.13 5.43 -5.76
CA GLU A 110 29.56 6.07 -7.00
C GLU A 110 28.61 7.25 -7.28
N ASP A 111 29.13 8.47 -7.08
CA ASP A 111 28.54 9.75 -7.49
C ASP A 111 28.68 10.00 -9.01
#